data_AF-A0A1V6KJ62-F1
#
_entry.id   AF-A0A1V6KJ62-F1
#
_cell.length_a   1.000
_cell.length_b   1.000
_cell.length_c   1.000
_cell.angle_alpha   90.00
_cell.angle_beta   90.00
_cell.angle_gamma   90.00
#
_symmetry.space_group_name_H-M   'P 1'
#
loop_
_entity.id
_entity.type
_entity.pdbx_description
1 polymer ?
#
loop_
_entity_poly.entity_id
_entity_poly.type
_entity_poly.pdbx_seq_one_letter_code
_entity_poly.pdbx_strand_id
1 'polypeptide(L)'
;MKNYYEILGVEPDSSPKDIKSAFRRQAKRLHPDMFYSKEKARSEESTARLRESAMRLILEAYKILSDAEKRRSYDRELRRQEKENKGFDYREFLKMRADDPQSQARLIVFDLLHGFEEEALWIYERSKGFQDFRLERWLERGEAMDCEYCIAEEYEKRGKYIKAYQIYKKLIQMELEKPWFRYYFDVVALQFRLLVLQKLPGKIDDDDYLDRLEEAIELGISPRETAQYLRKKVEILIHRGEADRAAEALLQISQIYPKLAGFDSLRVKVERALGQQVVQDRVY
;
A
#
# COMPACT_ATOMS: atom_id res chain seq x y z
N MET A 1 13.52 -28.72 -14.94
CA MET A 1 13.48 -29.97 -15.75
C MET A 1 12.32 -29.89 -16.74
N LYS A 2 12.38 -30.55 -17.91
CA LYS A 2 11.25 -30.54 -18.86
C LYS A 2 10.18 -31.53 -18.42
N ASN A 3 8.90 -31.19 -18.56
CA ASN A 3 7.80 -32.10 -18.27
C ASN A 3 7.57 -33.06 -19.46
N TYR A 4 7.99 -34.32 -19.32
CA TYR A 4 7.88 -35.33 -20.36
C TYR A 4 6.42 -35.75 -20.62
N TYR A 5 5.54 -35.58 -19.63
CA TYR A 5 4.10 -35.83 -19.78
C TYR A 5 3.48 -34.79 -20.72
N GLU A 6 3.80 -33.50 -20.52
CA GLU A 6 3.40 -32.41 -21.42
C GLU A 6 4.00 -32.56 -22.82
N ILE A 7 5.27 -32.98 -22.91
CA ILE A 7 5.93 -33.22 -24.20
C ILE A 7 5.18 -34.28 -25.00
N LEU A 8 4.75 -35.39 -24.36
CA LEU A 8 3.95 -36.44 -25.03
C LEU A 8 2.45 -36.10 -25.12
N GLY A 9 1.99 -35.07 -24.42
CA GLY A 9 0.58 -34.67 -24.36
C GLY A 9 -0.30 -35.71 -23.66
N VAL A 10 0.18 -36.26 -22.55
CA VAL A 10 -0.49 -37.29 -21.74
C VAL A 10 -0.48 -36.91 -20.28
N GLU A 11 -1.47 -37.37 -19.51
CA GLU A 11 -1.56 -37.12 -18.08
C GLU A 11 -0.56 -37.99 -17.27
N PRO A 12 -0.11 -37.56 -16.08
CA PRO A 12 0.80 -38.32 -15.23
C PRO A 12 0.27 -39.70 -14.78
N ASP A 13 -1.04 -39.93 -14.84
CA ASP A 13 -1.72 -41.19 -14.52
C ASP A 13 -1.90 -42.11 -15.74
N SER A 14 -1.46 -41.68 -16.93
CA SER A 14 -1.64 -42.40 -18.18
C SER A 14 -1.01 -43.79 -18.15
N SER A 15 -1.72 -44.77 -18.75
CA SER A 15 -1.23 -46.14 -18.82
C SER A 15 -0.05 -46.28 -19.80
N PRO A 16 0.77 -47.33 -19.70
CA PRO A 16 1.83 -47.59 -20.68
C PRO A 16 1.32 -47.69 -22.13
N LYS A 17 0.08 -48.15 -22.32
CA LYS A 17 -0.56 -48.21 -23.64
C LYS A 17 -0.84 -46.81 -24.19
N ASP A 18 -1.30 -45.90 -23.34
CA ASP A 18 -1.62 -44.52 -23.72
C ASP A 18 -0.36 -43.72 -24.05
N ILE A 19 0.70 -43.89 -23.25
CA ILE A 19 2.02 -43.28 -23.50
C ILE A 19 2.58 -43.74 -24.86
N LYS A 20 2.47 -45.05 -25.17
CA LYS A 20 2.90 -45.62 -26.45
C LYS A 20 2.06 -45.12 -27.63
N SER A 21 0.75 -44.98 -27.44
CA SER A 21 -0.17 -44.42 -28.44
C SER A 21 0.15 -42.95 -28.72
N ALA A 22 0.35 -42.14 -27.68
CA ALA A 22 0.68 -40.73 -27.78
C ALA A 22 2.02 -40.51 -28.49
N PHE A 23 3.05 -41.27 -28.13
CA PHE A 23 4.35 -41.25 -28.83
C PHE A 23 4.18 -41.49 -30.34
N ARG A 24 3.42 -42.53 -30.73
CA ARG A 24 3.18 -42.83 -32.17
C ARG A 24 2.46 -41.69 -32.89
N ARG A 25 1.45 -41.08 -32.25
CA ARG A 25 0.72 -39.93 -32.83
C ARG A 25 1.64 -38.73 -33.03
N GLN A 26 2.47 -38.42 -32.05
CA GLN A 26 3.38 -37.28 -32.15
C GLN A 26 4.53 -37.52 -33.12
N ALA A 27 5.12 -38.72 -33.11
CA ALA A 27 6.14 -39.12 -34.09
C ALA A 27 5.61 -39.05 -35.53
N LYS A 28 4.36 -39.47 -35.77
CA LYS A 28 3.71 -39.36 -37.09
C LYS A 28 3.50 -37.90 -37.52
N ARG A 29 3.15 -37.01 -36.58
CA ARG A 29 2.96 -35.57 -36.85
C ARG A 29 4.26 -34.86 -37.23
N LEU A 30 5.40 -35.36 -36.76
CA LEU A 30 6.73 -34.78 -37.01
C LEU A 30 7.51 -35.50 -38.11
N HIS A 31 6.96 -36.57 -38.70
CA HIS A 31 7.64 -37.32 -39.75
C HIS A 31 7.75 -36.49 -41.04
N PRO A 32 8.92 -36.47 -41.70
CA PRO A 32 9.14 -35.70 -42.94
C PRO A 32 8.19 -36.09 -44.08
N ASP A 33 7.73 -37.35 -44.13
CA ASP A 33 6.78 -37.84 -45.16
C ASP A 33 5.40 -37.16 -45.13
N MET A 34 4.99 -36.52 -44.03
CA MET A 34 3.70 -35.80 -43.97
C MET A 34 3.72 -34.48 -44.74
N PHE A 35 4.89 -34.01 -45.21
CA PHE A 35 5.05 -32.67 -45.77
C PHE A 35 5.76 -32.61 -47.13
N TYR A 36 5.88 -33.73 -47.86
CA TYR A 36 6.32 -33.71 -49.26
C TYR A 36 5.21 -33.18 -50.19
N SER A 37 4.89 -31.89 -50.07
CA SER A 37 4.32 -31.10 -51.15
C SER A 37 5.38 -30.11 -51.62
N LYS A 38 5.69 -30.15 -52.91
CA LYS A 38 6.93 -29.71 -53.57
C LYS A 38 7.24 -28.19 -53.59
N GLU A 39 6.71 -27.37 -52.67
CA GLU A 39 6.61 -25.91 -52.93
C GLU A 39 6.91 -24.95 -51.77
N LYS A 40 7.95 -25.19 -50.93
CA LYS A 40 8.42 -24.12 -50.01
C LYS A 40 9.86 -24.22 -49.45
N ALA A 41 10.83 -24.41 -50.33
CA ALA A 41 12.25 -24.65 -50.00
C ALA A 41 13.06 -23.52 -49.32
N ARG A 42 12.47 -22.38 -48.91
CA ARG A 42 13.22 -21.27 -48.27
C ARG A 42 12.86 -20.98 -46.81
N SER A 43 11.85 -21.66 -46.26
CA SER A 43 11.50 -21.65 -44.82
C SER A 43 11.88 -22.96 -44.10
N GLU A 44 12.55 -23.87 -44.82
CA GLU A 44 12.70 -25.28 -44.44
C GLU A 44 13.80 -25.56 -43.41
N GLU A 45 14.89 -24.79 -43.36
CA GLU A 45 16.02 -25.15 -42.49
C GLU A 45 15.72 -24.90 -40.99
N SER A 46 15.13 -23.75 -40.65
CA SER A 46 14.67 -23.46 -39.29
C SER A 46 13.57 -24.43 -38.84
N THR A 47 12.64 -24.74 -39.74
CA THR A 47 11.55 -25.69 -39.44
C THR A 47 12.04 -27.13 -39.36
N ALA A 48 13.06 -27.53 -40.11
CA ALA A 48 13.69 -28.85 -40.02
C ALA A 48 14.44 -29.02 -38.69
N ARG A 49 15.24 -28.03 -38.27
CA ARG A 49 15.95 -28.06 -36.97
C ARG A 49 14.98 -28.07 -35.78
N LEU A 50 13.88 -27.31 -35.85
CA LEU A 50 12.82 -27.34 -34.84
C LEU A 50 12.10 -28.70 -34.79
N ARG A 51 11.84 -29.33 -35.93
CA ARG A 51 11.24 -30.68 -35.98
C ARG A 51 12.19 -31.74 -35.43
N GLU A 52 13.47 -31.67 -35.78
CA GLU A 52 14.48 -32.59 -35.29
C GLU A 52 14.63 -32.49 -33.76
N SER A 53 14.71 -31.27 -33.23
CA SER A 53 14.76 -31.05 -31.78
C SER A 53 13.49 -31.52 -31.07
N ALA A 54 12.30 -31.26 -31.62
CA ALA A 54 11.04 -31.77 -31.08
C ALA A 54 10.97 -33.31 -31.09
N MET A 55 11.43 -33.94 -32.17
CA MET A 55 11.48 -35.41 -32.29
C MET A 55 12.45 -36.01 -31.27
N ARG A 56 13.61 -35.39 -31.04
CA ARG A 56 14.56 -35.81 -29.98
C ARG A 56 13.90 -35.75 -28.59
N LEU A 57 13.16 -34.68 -28.29
CA LEU A 57 12.46 -34.54 -27.00
C LEU A 57 11.36 -35.57 -26.81
N ILE A 58 10.62 -35.90 -27.87
CA ILE A 58 9.57 -36.92 -27.83
C ILE A 58 10.15 -38.32 -27.64
N LEU A 59 11.27 -38.62 -28.30
CA LEU A 59 12.00 -39.87 -28.09
C LEU A 59 12.56 -39.99 -26.67
N GLU A 60 13.11 -38.90 -26.14
CA GLU A 60 13.61 -38.83 -24.77
C GLU A 60 12.48 -39.00 -23.75
N ALA A 61 11.37 -38.29 -23.92
CA ALA A 61 10.18 -38.40 -23.09
C ALA A 61 9.63 -39.83 -23.10
N TYR A 62 9.49 -40.44 -24.28
CA TYR A 62 9.05 -41.83 -24.40
C TYR A 62 10.03 -42.81 -23.75
N LYS A 63 11.35 -42.62 -23.91
CA LYS A 63 12.37 -43.49 -23.30
C LYS A 63 12.29 -43.50 -21.78
N ILE A 64 11.95 -42.37 -21.16
CA ILE A 64 11.81 -42.24 -19.71
C ILE A 64 10.44 -42.76 -19.24
N LEU A 65 9.35 -42.38 -19.91
CA LEU A 65 7.98 -42.68 -19.47
C LEU A 65 7.50 -44.09 -19.81
N SER A 66 8.09 -44.75 -20.81
CA SER A 66 7.73 -46.14 -21.19
C SER A 66 8.34 -47.21 -20.29
N ASP A 67 9.38 -46.87 -19.52
CA ASP A 67 10.07 -47.77 -18.60
C ASP A 67 9.59 -47.50 -17.17
N ALA A 68 9.07 -48.53 -16.49
CA ALA A 68 8.46 -48.38 -15.18
C ALA A 68 9.45 -47.95 -14.08
N GLU A 69 10.72 -48.28 -14.18
CA GLU A 69 11.73 -47.86 -13.20
C GLU A 69 12.20 -46.42 -13.46
N LYS A 70 12.41 -46.07 -14.74
CA LYS A 70 12.78 -44.70 -15.12
C LYS A 70 11.65 -43.72 -14.86
N ARG A 71 10.40 -44.08 -15.15
CA ARG A 71 9.21 -43.28 -14.84
C ARG A 71 9.10 -43.02 -13.34
N ARG A 72 9.26 -44.05 -12.50
CA ARG A 72 9.22 -43.86 -11.03
C ARG A 72 10.31 -42.92 -10.53
N SER A 73 11.53 -43.01 -11.05
CA SER A 73 12.61 -42.11 -10.68
C SER A 73 12.38 -40.68 -11.17
N TYR A 74 11.85 -40.53 -12.39
CA TYR A 74 11.43 -39.25 -12.95
C TYR A 74 10.32 -38.60 -12.13
N ASP A 75 9.28 -39.36 -11.74
CA ASP A 75 8.17 -38.87 -10.92
C ASP A 75 8.64 -38.42 -9.53
N ARG A 76 9.59 -39.14 -8.92
CA ARG A 76 10.21 -38.71 -7.65
C ARG A 76 10.95 -37.38 -7.80
N GLU A 77 11.70 -37.24 -8.88
CA GLU A 77 12.46 -36.01 -9.17
C GLU A 77 11.53 -34.83 -9.49
N LEU A 78 10.47 -35.08 -10.27
CA LEU A 78 9.45 -34.07 -10.59
C LEU A 78 8.74 -33.59 -9.32
N ARG A 79 8.34 -34.51 -8.43
CA ARG A 79 7.75 -34.16 -7.12
C ARG A 79 8.70 -33.41 -6.21
N ARG A 80 10.00 -33.74 -6.25
CA ARG A 80 11.04 -33.04 -5.49
C ARG A 80 11.18 -31.60 -6.00
N GLN A 81 11.26 -31.42 -7.31
CA GLN A 81 11.31 -30.09 -7.93
C GLN A 81 10.01 -29.30 -7.75
N GLU A 82 8.84 -29.94 -7.74
CA GLU A 82 7.57 -29.27 -7.39
C GLU A 82 7.55 -28.79 -5.94
N LYS A 83 8.14 -29.55 -5.01
CA LYS A 83 8.31 -29.13 -3.62
C LYS A 83 9.37 -28.04 -3.46
N GLU A 84 10.45 -28.09 -4.21
CA GLU A 84 11.51 -27.08 -4.23
C GLU A 84 11.04 -25.77 -4.93
N ASN A 85 10.19 -25.87 -5.97
CA ASN A 85 9.61 -24.73 -6.70
C ASN A 85 8.41 -24.10 -5.99
N LYS A 86 7.73 -24.81 -5.08
CA LYS A 86 6.83 -24.21 -4.09
C LYS A 86 7.70 -23.58 -3.00
N GLY A 87 8.31 -22.44 -3.31
CA GLY A 87 9.01 -21.62 -2.33
C GLY A 87 8.10 -21.33 -1.12
N PHE A 88 8.71 -21.10 0.04
CA PHE A 88 7.99 -20.70 1.23
C PHE A 88 7.19 -19.42 0.95
N ASP A 89 5.87 -19.54 0.89
CA ASP A 89 4.97 -18.41 0.72
C ASP A 89 4.87 -17.64 2.04
N TYR A 90 5.73 -16.64 2.18
CA TYR A 90 5.81 -15.83 3.39
C TYR A 90 4.50 -15.09 3.67
N ARG A 91 3.79 -14.65 2.64
CA ARG A 91 2.52 -13.92 2.80
C ARG A 91 1.44 -14.85 3.34
N GLU A 92 1.27 -16.02 2.75
CA GLU A 92 0.30 -17.02 3.23
C GLU A 92 0.65 -17.52 4.64
N PHE A 93 1.93 -17.71 4.93
CA PHE A 93 2.41 -18.05 6.27
C PHE A 93 1.97 -17.03 7.33
N LEU A 94 2.07 -15.73 7.05
CA LEU A 94 1.61 -14.68 7.96
C LEU A 94 0.08 -14.62 8.06
N LYS A 95 -0.63 -14.82 6.94
CA LYS A 95 -2.12 -14.84 6.91
C LYS A 95 -2.71 -15.96 7.74
N MET A 96 -2.07 -17.13 7.78
CA MET A 96 -2.48 -18.26 8.62
C MET A 96 -2.41 -17.95 10.12
N ARG A 97 -1.70 -16.90 10.54
CA ARG A 97 -1.51 -16.49 11.93
C ARG A 97 -2.30 -15.23 12.26
N ALA A 98 -3.60 -15.27 11.96
CA ALA A 98 -4.52 -14.15 12.17
C ALA A 98 -4.59 -13.67 13.62
N ASP A 99 -4.41 -14.59 14.58
CA ASP A 99 -4.52 -14.31 16.02
C ASP A 99 -3.21 -13.83 16.67
N ASP A 100 -2.10 -13.80 15.91
CA ASP A 100 -0.79 -13.36 16.39
C ASP A 100 -0.51 -11.89 15.99
N PRO A 101 -0.51 -10.93 16.93
CA PRO A 101 -0.31 -9.52 16.63
C PRO A 101 1.01 -9.21 15.92
N GLN A 102 2.08 -9.97 16.19
CA GLN A 102 3.36 -9.77 15.53
C GLN A 102 3.29 -10.16 14.05
N SER A 103 2.70 -11.33 13.75
CA SER A 103 2.47 -11.77 12.36
C SER A 103 1.57 -10.79 11.62
N GLN A 104 0.54 -10.23 12.28
CA GLN A 104 -0.32 -9.20 11.68
C GLN A 104 0.45 -7.91 11.36
N ALA A 105 1.29 -7.42 12.29
CA ALA A 105 2.12 -6.25 12.04
C ALA A 105 3.05 -6.44 10.83
N ARG A 106 3.72 -7.60 10.74
CA ARG A 106 4.59 -7.93 9.59
C ARG A 106 3.81 -8.07 8.28
N LEU A 107 2.58 -8.59 8.34
CA LEU A 107 1.74 -8.76 7.16
C LEU A 107 1.28 -7.41 6.62
N ILE A 108 0.96 -6.45 7.48
CA ILE A 108 0.58 -5.09 7.06
C ILE A 108 1.73 -4.45 6.28
N VAL A 109 2.95 -4.50 6.83
CA VAL A 109 4.15 -3.97 6.13
C VAL A 109 4.37 -4.70 4.81
N PHE A 110 4.29 -6.03 4.82
CA PHE A 110 4.46 -6.82 3.61
C PHE A 110 3.44 -6.42 2.54
N ASP A 111 2.16 -6.33 2.88
CA ASP A 111 1.09 -6.02 1.94
C ASP A 111 1.23 -4.59 1.38
N LEU A 112 1.61 -3.61 2.20
CA LEU A 112 1.92 -2.24 1.73
C LEU A 112 3.10 -2.20 0.73
N LEU A 113 4.14 -3.00 0.94
CA LEU A 113 5.30 -3.05 0.05
C LEU A 113 5.02 -3.75 -1.29
N HIS A 114 3.94 -4.53 -1.38
CA HIS A 114 3.63 -5.36 -2.55
C HIS A 114 2.36 -4.91 -3.30
N GLY A 115 1.82 -3.72 -3.00
CA GLY A 115 0.65 -3.18 -3.68
C GLY A 115 -0.68 -3.84 -3.27
N PHE A 116 -0.75 -4.31 -2.03
CA PHE A 116 -1.96 -4.86 -1.40
C PHE A 116 -2.48 -3.89 -0.32
N GLU A 117 -2.63 -2.61 -0.68
CA GLU A 117 -2.94 -1.56 0.28
C GLU A 117 -4.33 -1.73 0.92
N GLU A 118 -5.28 -2.30 0.18
CA GLU A 118 -6.62 -2.61 0.70
C GLU A 118 -6.57 -3.69 1.79
N GLU A 119 -5.87 -4.78 1.52
CA GLU A 119 -5.69 -5.86 2.48
C GLU A 119 -4.89 -5.38 3.70
N ALA A 120 -3.81 -4.62 3.49
CA ALA A 120 -3.04 -4.03 4.57
C ALA A 120 -3.92 -3.16 5.48
N LEU A 121 -4.75 -2.30 4.91
CA LEU A 121 -5.64 -1.42 5.67
C LEU A 121 -6.70 -2.23 6.44
N TRP A 122 -7.27 -3.27 5.81
CA TRP A 122 -8.22 -4.16 6.47
C TRP A 122 -7.58 -4.90 7.66
N ILE A 123 -6.36 -5.42 7.48
CA ILE A 123 -5.62 -6.09 8.55
C ILE A 123 -5.29 -5.10 9.67
N TYR A 124 -4.85 -3.89 9.33
CA TYR A 124 -4.54 -2.85 10.30
C TYR A 124 -5.75 -2.47 11.15
N GLU A 125 -6.91 -2.23 10.54
CA GLU A 125 -8.14 -1.89 11.26
C GLU A 125 -8.64 -3.06 12.13
N ARG A 126 -8.56 -4.30 11.63
CA ARG A 126 -8.88 -5.50 12.42
C ARG A 126 -7.94 -5.63 13.63
N SER A 127 -6.66 -5.37 13.43
CA SER A 127 -5.64 -5.55 14.47
C SER A 127 -5.77 -4.57 15.63
N LYS A 128 -6.44 -3.42 15.44
CA LYS A 128 -6.80 -2.51 16.55
C LYS A 128 -7.71 -3.17 17.59
N GLY A 129 -8.35 -4.30 17.27
CA GLY A 129 -9.11 -5.10 18.23
C GLY A 129 -8.24 -5.87 19.23
N PHE A 130 -6.94 -6.04 18.97
CA PHE A 130 -6.02 -6.61 19.96
C PHE A 130 -5.75 -5.62 21.09
N GLN A 131 -5.57 -6.16 22.30
CA GLN A 131 -5.18 -5.36 23.46
C GLN A 131 -3.79 -4.74 23.24
N ASP A 132 -3.71 -3.41 23.31
CA ASP A 132 -2.46 -2.64 23.14
C ASP A 132 -1.75 -2.89 21.80
N PHE A 133 -2.52 -2.95 20.70
CA PHE A 133 -1.92 -3.06 19.37
C PHE A 133 -1.23 -1.76 18.95
N ARG A 134 0.11 -1.82 18.84
CA ARG A 134 0.97 -0.77 18.31
C ARG A 134 2.04 -1.40 17.43
N LEU A 135 2.26 -0.84 16.25
CA LEU A 135 3.24 -1.38 15.29
C LEU A 135 4.65 -1.33 15.87
N GLU A 136 4.99 -0.29 16.63
CA GLU A 136 6.27 -0.08 17.31
C GLU A 136 6.60 -1.16 18.35
N ARG A 137 5.59 -1.94 18.76
CA ARG A 137 5.81 -3.05 19.70
C ARG A 137 6.58 -4.19 19.02
N TRP A 138 6.34 -4.40 17.73
CA TRP A 138 6.79 -5.58 16.97
C TRP A 138 7.69 -5.27 15.77
N LEU A 139 7.71 -4.02 15.34
CA LEU A 139 8.52 -3.51 14.24
C LEU A 139 9.56 -2.54 14.78
N GLU A 140 10.66 -2.38 14.05
CA GLU A 140 11.59 -1.30 14.36
C GLU A 140 10.89 0.06 14.23
N ARG A 141 11.29 1.04 15.07
CA ARG A 141 10.62 2.34 15.14
C ARG A 141 10.44 2.99 13.77
N GLY A 142 11.47 2.94 12.92
CA GLY A 142 11.41 3.48 11.56
C GLY A 142 10.38 2.79 10.67
N GLU A 143 10.46 1.45 10.60
CA GLU A 143 9.52 0.62 9.84
C GLU A 143 8.07 0.83 10.29
N ALA A 144 7.84 0.93 11.60
CA ALA A 144 6.53 1.22 12.15
C ALA A 144 6.00 2.60 11.70
N MET A 145 6.84 3.64 11.75
CA MET A 145 6.44 4.99 11.36
C MET A 145 6.20 5.11 9.85
N ASP A 146 7.05 4.49 9.01
CA ASP A 146 6.86 4.42 7.55
C ASP A 146 5.55 3.70 7.21
N CYS A 147 5.30 2.57 7.88
CA CYS A 147 4.06 1.82 7.73
C CYS A 147 2.83 2.66 8.13
N GLU A 148 2.88 3.35 9.27
CA GLU A 148 1.78 4.21 9.72
C GLU A 148 1.54 5.37 8.77
N TYR A 149 2.59 5.97 8.22
CA TYR A 149 2.45 7.01 7.21
C TYR A 149 1.73 6.49 5.96
N CYS A 150 2.14 5.33 5.42
CA CYS A 150 1.45 4.72 4.27
C CYS A 150 -0.02 4.46 4.58
N ILE A 151 -0.33 3.98 5.80
CA ILE A 151 -1.72 3.81 6.25
C ILE A 151 -2.48 5.14 6.30
N ALA A 152 -1.85 6.23 6.73
CA ALA A 152 -2.45 7.57 6.74
C ALA A 152 -2.78 8.05 5.31
N GLU A 153 -1.85 7.87 4.36
CA GLU A 153 -2.10 8.18 2.94
C GLU A 153 -3.27 7.37 2.38
N GLU A 154 -3.37 6.09 2.74
CA GLU A 154 -4.49 5.23 2.31
C GLU A 154 -5.83 5.67 2.92
N TYR A 155 -5.86 6.09 4.18
CA TYR A 155 -7.05 6.70 4.76
C TYR A 155 -7.46 7.97 4.03
N GLU A 156 -6.48 8.81 3.68
CA GLU A 156 -6.71 10.07 3.00
C GLU A 156 -7.25 9.87 1.58
N LYS A 157 -6.70 8.92 0.81
CA LYS A 157 -7.20 8.51 -0.51
C LYS A 157 -8.65 8.04 -0.45
N ARG A 158 -9.03 7.37 0.64
CA ARG A 158 -10.39 6.87 0.88
C ARG A 158 -11.32 7.89 1.57
N GLY A 159 -10.88 9.14 1.76
CA GLY A 159 -11.68 10.20 2.37
C GLY A 159 -11.88 10.07 3.89
N LYS A 160 -11.17 9.17 4.56
CA LYS A 160 -11.21 8.97 6.02
C LYS A 160 -10.28 9.95 6.73
N TYR A 161 -10.53 11.25 6.55
CA TYR A 161 -9.61 12.33 6.97
C TYR A 161 -9.30 12.37 8.46
N ILE A 162 -10.26 12.05 9.33
CA ILE A 162 -10.02 12.04 10.78
C ILE A 162 -9.05 10.94 11.20
N LYS A 163 -9.14 9.76 10.58
CA LYS A 163 -8.19 8.67 10.84
C LYS A 163 -6.80 9.02 10.35
N ALA A 164 -6.69 9.63 9.16
CA ALA A 164 -5.43 10.13 8.64
C ALA A 164 -4.83 11.21 9.57
N TYR A 165 -5.65 12.15 10.04
CA TYR A 165 -5.24 13.21 10.97
C TYR A 165 -4.62 12.64 12.25
N GLN A 166 -5.28 11.67 12.87
CA GLN A 166 -4.79 11.05 14.11
C GLN A 166 -3.41 10.42 13.93
N ILE A 167 -3.18 9.75 12.80
CA ILE A 167 -1.89 9.13 12.52
C ILE A 167 -0.82 10.19 12.23
N TYR A 168 -1.08 11.16 11.37
CA TYR A 168 -0.11 12.23 11.10
C TYR A 168 0.25 13.01 12.38
N LYS A 169 -0.73 13.33 13.23
CA LYS A 169 -0.50 13.95 14.54
C LYS A 169 0.44 13.11 15.39
N LYS A 170 0.15 11.81 15.52
CA LYS A 170 1.00 10.85 16.27
C LYS A 170 2.42 10.82 15.73
N LEU A 171 2.60 10.73 14.41
CA LEU A 171 3.91 10.69 13.77
C LEU A 171 4.72 11.97 14.03
N ILE A 172 4.06 13.13 13.96
CA ILE A 172 4.70 14.42 14.27
C ILE A 172 5.13 14.47 15.74
N GLN A 173 4.27 14.07 16.68
CA GLN A 173 4.60 14.02 18.10
C GLN A 173 5.82 13.11 18.37
N MET A 174 5.82 11.92 17.79
CA MET A 174 6.94 10.99 17.93
C MET A 174 8.25 11.59 17.40
N GLU A 175 8.21 12.31 16.28
CA GLU A 175 9.40 12.94 15.71
C GLU A 175 9.92 14.09 16.58
N LEU A 176 9.00 14.90 17.14
CA LEU A 176 9.35 16.00 18.06
C LEU A 176 9.95 15.47 19.38
N GLU A 177 9.48 14.34 19.90
CA GLU A 177 10.02 13.71 21.11
C GLU A 177 11.44 13.17 20.91
N LYS A 178 11.68 12.49 19.78
CA LYS A 178 12.97 11.93 19.44
C LYS A 178 13.18 11.97 17.93
N PRO A 179 13.98 12.94 17.45
CA PRO A 179 14.26 13.09 16.02
C PRO A 179 14.88 11.82 15.46
N TRP A 180 14.33 11.33 14.37
CA TRP A 180 14.79 10.14 13.67
C TRP A 180 14.67 10.30 12.15
N PHE A 181 13.59 10.94 11.67
CA PHE A 181 13.37 11.22 10.27
C PHE A 181 14.24 12.37 9.75
N ARG A 182 15.38 12.05 9.14
CA ARG A 182 16.25 13.09 8.53
C ARG A 182 15.61 13.84 7.36
N TYR A 183 14.77 13.20 6.55
CA TYR A 183 14.24 13.79 5.30
C TYR A 183 12.72 13.64 5.11
N TYR A 184 12.04 12.91 6.00
CA TYR A 184 10.62 12.59 5.83
C TYR A 184 9.69 13.47 6.65
N PHE A 185 10.19 14.05 7.75
CA PHE A 185 9.38 14.88 8.63
C PHE A 185 8.73 16.05 7.89
N ASP A 186 9.48 16.73 7.03
CA ASP A 186 8.96 17.83 6.21
C ASP A 186 7.82 17.38 5.30
N VAL A 187 7.86 16.13 4.81
CA VAL A 187 6.79 15.53 4.00
C VAL A 187 5.57 15.27 4.87
N VAL A 188 5.73 14.65 6.04
CA VAL A 188 4.63 14.40 6.98
C VAL A 188 3.99 15.70 7.45
N ALA A 189 4.79 16.70 7.84
CA ALA A 189 4.34 18.02 8.25
C ALA A 189 3.58 18.73 7.12
N LEU A 190 4.09 18.65 5.88
CA LEU A 190 3.41 19.19 4.71
C LEU A 190 2.05 18.50 4.48
N GLN A 191 1.98 17.18 4.51
CA GLN A 191 0.72 16.45 4.33
C GLN A 191 -0.27 16.76 5.44
N PHE A 192 0.19 16.80 6.70
CA PHE A 192 -0.63 17.20 7.84
C PHE A 192 -1.22 18.60 7.66
N ARG A 193 -0.39 19.56 7.25
CA ARG A 193 -0.83 20.94 6.97
C ARG A 193 -1.86 21.00 5.85
N LEU A 194 -1.65 20.26 4.76
CA LEU A 194 -2.61 20.18 3.65
C LEU A 194 -3.93 19.55 4.08
N LEU A 195 -3.86 18.46 4.87
CA LEU A 195 -5.02 17.81 5.44
C LEU A 195 -5.85 18.78 6.29
N VAL A 196 -5.20 19.48 7.23
CA VAL A 196 -5.85 20.40 8.17
C VAL A 196 -6.41 21.64 7.48
N LEU A 197 -5.67 22.25 6.56
CA LEU A 197 -6.08 23.53 5.95
C LEU A 197 -6.96 23.38 4.72
N GLN A 198 -6.90 22.24 4.01
CA GLN A 198 -7.56 22.08 2.70
C GLN A 198 -8.57 20.94 2.66
N LYS A 199 -8.33 19.81 3.34
CA LYS A 199 -9.16 18.60 3.20
C LYS A 199 -10.18 18.42 4.31
N LEU A 200 -9.86 18.79 5.54
CA LEU A 200 -10.79 18.74 6.69
C LEU A 200 -11.93 19.78 6.64
N PRO A 201 -11.72 21.04 6.20
CA PRO A 201 -12.80 22.03 6.19
C PRO A 201 -14.03 21.55 5.42
N GLY A 202 -15.20 21.65 6.05
CA GLY A 202 -16.48 21.21 5.46
C GLY A 202 -16.67 19.70 5.37
N LYS A 203 -15.75 18.89 5.91
CA LYS A 203 -15.90 17.43 6.08
C LYS A 203 -16.29 17.03 7.51
N ILE A 204 -16.03 17.92 8.45
CA ILE A 204 -16.45 17.86 9.85
C ILE A 204 -17.12 19.19 10.22
N ASP A 205 -17.86 19.20 11.32
CA ASP A 205 -18.46 20.43 11.84
C ASP A 205 -17.42 21.38 12.42
N ASP A 206 -17.84 22.62 12.66
CA ASP A 206 -16.94 23.69 13.06
C ASP A 206 -16.39 23.51 14.49
N ASP A 207 -17.12 22.85 15.41
CA ASP A 207 -16.62 22.57 16.76
C ASP A 207 -15.49 21.54 16.68
N ASP A 208 -15.75 20.41 16.04
CA ASP A 208 -14.74 19.38 15.82
C ASP A 208 -13.52 19.93 15.05
N TYR A 209 -13.73 20.83 14.09
CA TYR A 209 -12.64 21.43 13.34
C TYR A 209 -11.80 22.40 14.17
N LEU A 210 -12.42 23.20 15.03
CA LEU A 210 -11.71 24.09 15.96
C LEU A 210 -10.83 23.28 16.93
N ASP A 211 -11.31 22.16 17.44
CA ASP A 211 -10.51 21.27 18.29
C ASP A 211 -9.27 20.75 17.53
N ARG A 212 -9.43 20.32 16.27
CA ARG A 212 -8.30 19.84 15.45
C ARG A 212 -7.30 20.95 15.14
N LEU A 213 -7.77 22.19 14.97
CA LEU A 213 -6.91 23.36 14.81
C LEU A 213 -6.14 23.67 16.09
N GLU A 214 -6.78 23.59 17.26
CA GLU A 214 -6.13 23.77 18.56
C GLU A 214 -5.03 22.75 18.78
N GLU A 215 -5.33 21.47 18.58
CA GLU A 215 -4.34 20.40 18.63
C GLU A 215 -3.17 20.63 17.65
N ALA A 216 -3.45 21.11 16.42
CA ALA A 216 -2.42 21.41 15.43
C ALA A 216 -1.55 22.63 15.80
N ILE A 217 -2.14 23.62 16.50
CA ILE A 217 -1.43 24.79 17.04
C ILE A 217 -0.49 24.35 18.17
N GLU A 218 -0.96 23.49 19.07
CA GLU A 218 -0.20 22.95 20.20
C GLU A 218 1.00 22.10 19.78
N LEU A 219 0.93 21.42 18.63
CA LEU A 219 2.08 20.71 18.07
C LEU A 219 3.28 21.62 17.81
N GLY A 220 3.06 22.92 17.57
CA GLY A 220 4.14 23.90 17.49
C GLY A 220 5.18 23.62 16.40
N ILE A 221 4.79 22.94 15.30
CA ILE A 221 5.70 22.45 14.24
C ILE A 221 6.63 23.56 13.74
N SER A 222 6.06 24.72 13.42
CA SER A 222 6.83 25.92 13.10
C SER A 222 6.00 27.18 13.34
N PRO A 223 6.63 28.33 13.68
CA PRO A 223 5.91 29.59 13.90
C PRO A 223 5.02 30.00 12.72
N ARG A 224 5.49 29.73 11.49
CA ARG A 224 4.76 30.04 10.26
C ARG A 224 3.51 29.17 10.10
N GLU A 225 3.60 27.87 10.36
CA GLU A 225 2.46 26.94 10.23
C GLU A 225 1.45 27.15 11.34
N THR A 226 1.92 27.33 12.59
CA THR A 226 1.06 27.70 13.73
C THR A 226 0.24 28.95 13.41
N ALA A 227 0.85 29.97 12.80
CA ALA A 227 0.14 31.17 12.37
C ALA A 227 -0.88 30.92 11.24
N GLN A 228 -0.65 29.93 10.37
CA GLN A 228 -1.65 29.53 9.35
C GLN A 228 -2.86 28.84 9.98
N TYR A 229 -2.65 27.94 10.95
CA TYR A 229 -3.75 27.31 11.70
C TYR A 229 -4.53 28.34 12.52
N LEU A 230 -3.84 29.23 13.23
CA LEU A 230 -4.47 30.34 13.96
C LEU A 230 -5.29 31.24 13.04
N ARG A 231 -4.76 31.60 11.86
CA ARG A 231 -5.53 32.38 10.88
C ARG A 231 -6.82 31.67 10.51
N LYS A 232 -6.76 30.36 10.27
CA LYS A 232 -7.94 29.59 9.91
C LYS A 232 -8.95 29.53 11.06
N LYS A 233 -8.47 29.40 12.30
CA LYS A 233 -9.27 29.50 13.52
C LYS A 233 -9.97 30.86 13.64
N VAL A 234 -9.27 31.97 13.40
CA VAL A 234 -9.84 33.33 13.39
C VAL A 234 -10.99 33.44 12.37
N GLU A 235 -10.79 32.92 11.15
CA GLU A 235 -11.83 32.96 10.11
C GLU A 235 -13.11 32.24 10.56
N ILE A 236 -12.99 31.04 11.15
CA ILE A 236 -14.13 30.27 11.65
C ILE A 236 -14.81 30.97 12.84
N LEU A 237 -14.05 31.49 13.79
CA LEU A 237 -14.60 32.18 14.96
C LEU A 237 -15.38 33.45 14.58
N ILE A 238 -14.89 34.23 13.60
CA ILE A 238 -15.65 35.37 13.06
C ILE A 238 -16.98 34.92 12.45
N HIS A 239 -16.98 33.83 11.70
CA HIS A 239 -18.21 33.29 11.09
C HIS A 239 -19.23 32.83 12.13
N ARG A 240 -18.76 32.35 13.29
CA ARG A 240 -19.60 31.96 14.43
C ARG A 240 -20.05 33.11 15.32
N GLY A 241 -19.58 34.33 15.07
CA GLY A 241 -19.87 35.51 15.91
C GLY A 241 -19.08 35.55 17.21
N GLU A 242 -18.02 34.75 17.35
CA GLU A 242 -17.18 34.68 18.55
C GLU A 242 -15.99 35.63 18.42
N ALA A 243 -16.25 36.94 18.32
CA ALA A 243 -15.23 37.91 17.95
C ALA A 243 -14.15 38.10 19.02
N ASP A 244 -14.48 37.90 20.31
CA ASP A 244 -13.50 37.96 21.41
C ASP A 244 -12.44 36.85 21.27
N ARG A 245 -12.86 35.59 21.08
CA ARG A 245 -11.93 34.47 20.83
C ARG A 245 -11.15 34.66 19.53
N ALA A 246 -11.76 35.28 18.51
CA ALA A 246 -11.06 35.61 17.27
C ALA A 246 -9.96 36.66 17.51
N ALA A 247 -10.19 37.64 18.39
CA ALA A 247 -9.20 38.64 18.77
C ALA A 247 -8.03 38.05 19.57
N GLU A 248 -8.31 37.11 20.49
CA GLU A 248 -7.28 36.36 21.21
C GLU A 248 -6.38 35.57 20.25
N ALA A 249 -6.97 34.83 19.30
CA ALA A 249 -6.20 34.08 18.31
C ALA A 249 -5.39 35.01 17.39
N LEU A 250 -5.92 36.17 17.01
CA LEU A 250 -5.18 37.17 16.23
C LEU A 250 -3.98 37.74 17.01
N LEU A 251 -4.13 37.98 18.32
CA LEU A 251 -3.03 38.42 19.17
C LEU A 251 -1.91 37.38 19.20
N GLN A 252 -2.24 36.09 19.31
CA GLN A 252 -1.27 35.00 19.24
C GLN A 252 -0.49 35.02 17.91
N ILE A 253 -1.17 35.26 16.77
CA ILE A 253 -0.49 35.41 15.47
C ILE A 253 0.53 36.56 15.49
N SER A 254 0.16 37.72 16.05
CA SER A 254 1.05 38.88 16.15
C SER A 254 2.30 38.59 16.98
N GLN A 255 2.19 37.74 18.01
CA GLN A 255 3.29 37.38 18.90
C GLN A 255 4.23 36.35 18.26
N ILE A 256 3.66 35.36 17.56
CA ILE A 256 4.42 34.22 17.01
C ILE A 256 4.98 34.52 15.62
N TYR A 257 4.17 35.12 14.73
CA TYR A 257 4.56 35.34 13.32
C TYR A 257 3.87 36.58 12.72
N PRO A 258 4.30 37.80 13.08
CA PRO A 258 3.68 39.05 12.63
C PRO A 258 3.80 39.31 11.12
N LYS A 259 4.72 38.61 10.43
CA LYS A 259 4.92 38.71 8.97
C LYS A 259 3.95 37.83 8.17
N LEU A 260 2.88 37.31 8.78
CA LEU A 260 1.91 36.47 8.11
C LEU A 260 1.26 37.23 6.94
N ALA A 261 1.27 36.63 5.74
CA ALA A 261 0.66 37.25 4.57
C ALA A 261 -0.84 37.51 4.82
N GLY A 262 -1.31 38.74 4.56
CA GLY A 262 -2.70 39.14 4.79
C GLY A 262 -3.08 39.32 6.26
N PHE A 263 -2.11 39.52 7.17
CA PHE A 263 -2.38 39.78 8.57
C PHE A 263 -3.19 41.07 8.80
N ASP A 264 -2.84 42.18 8.13
CA ASP A 264 -3.56 43.45 8.30
C ASP A 264 -5.03 43.36 7.89
N SER A 265 -5.33 42.65 6.80
CA SER A 265 -6.71 42.47 6.37
C SER A 265 -7.50 41.55 7.31
N LEU A 266 -6.84 40.57 7.92
CA LEU A 266 -7.44 39.74 8.97
C LEU A 266 -7.74 40.57 10.22
N ARG A 267 -6.83 41.47 10.64
CA ARG A 267 -7.03 42.38 11.77
C ARG A 267 -8.27 43.25 11.58
N VAL A 268 -8.40 43.89 10.43
CA VAL A 268 -9.57 44.74 10.11
C VAL A 268 -10.88 43.96 10.19
N LYS A 269 -10.90 42.68 9.79
CA LYS A 269 -12.10 41.83 9.89
C LYS A 269 -12.48 41.56 11.34
N VAL A 270 -11.50 41.26 12.20
CA VAL A 270 -11.72 41.03 13.64
C VAL A 270 -12.23 42.31 14.31
N GLU A 271 -11.62 43.47 14.05
CA GLU A 271 -12.05 44.76 14.58
C GLU A 271 -13.50 45.08 14.21
N ARG A 272 -13.88 44.79 12.95
CA ARG A 272 -15.27 44.96 12.49
C ARG A 272 -16.23 44.00 13.20
N ALA A 273 -15.84 42.74 13.39
CA ALA A 273 -16.66 41.74 14.08
C ALA A 273 -16.89 42.13 15.55
N LEU A 274 -15.84 42.57 16.27
CA LEU A 274 -15.94 43.10 17.63
C LEU A 274 -16.90 44.28 17.71
N GLY A 275 -16.78 45.23 16.77
CA GLY A 275 -17.69 46.38 16.70
C GLY A 275 -19.15 45.97 16.50
N GLN A 276 -19.43 44.92 15.73
CA GLN A 276 -20.78 44.41 15.52
C GLN A 276 -21.35 43.69 16.75
N GLN A 277 -20.51 42.92 17.46
CA GLN A 277 -20.89 42.22 18.69
C GLN A 277 -21.27 43.20 19.80
N VAL A 278 -20.46 44.26 20.02
CA VAL A 278 -20.75 45.30 21.03
C VAL A 278 -22.05 46.05 20.74
N VAL A 279 -22.42 46.22 19.46
CA VAL A 279 -23.70 46.83 19.09
C VAL A 279 -24.86 45.89 19.39
N GLN A 280 -24.72 44.57 19.17
CA GLN A 280 -25.74 43.59 19.50
C GLN A 280 -25.96 43.47 21.01
N ASP A 281 -24.88 43.44 21.81
CA ASP A 281 -24.96 43.31 23.27
C ASP A 281 -25.57 44.55 23.97
N ARG A 282 -25.63 45.70 23.28
CA ARG A 282 -26.26 46.93 23.80
C ARG A 282 -27.75 47.05 23.46
N VAL A 283 -28.27 46.18 22.59
CA VAL A 283 -29.66 46.21 22.10
C VAL A 283 -30.56 45.20 22.85
N TYR A 284 -29.96 44.32 23.66
CA TYR A 284 -30.64 43.40 24.58
C TYR A 284 -30.43 43.82 26.03
#